data_AF-A0A7C3RAI5-F1
#
_entry.id   AF-A0A7C3RAI5-F1
#
_cell.length_a   1.000
_cell.length_b   1.000
_cell.length_c   1.000
_cell.angle_alpha   90.00
_cell.angle_beta   90.00
_cell.angle_gamma   90.00
#
_symmetry.space_group_name_H-M   'P 1'
#
loop_
_entity.id
_entity.type
_entity.pdbx_description
1 polymer ?
#
loop_
_entity_poly.entity_id
_entity_poly.type
_entity_poly.pdbx_seq_one_letter_code
_entity_poly.pdbx_strand_id
1 'polypeptide(L)'
;MIFGAGQIGRGFIGDICNSSGYHLVFVDVVEEVVQLLNEKGAYPIWLLGNEGKEEKIITDISSIHFSETKKISDVLTEVEIGFTAVGANNLKALAPLLADGINRKAEELPQSFFNVVICENLLGSSEVLRKEIERYLSPQAASFFNERVGLVESVVRSLGTGCSMILYSRLVGTC
;
A
#
# COMPACT_ATOMS: atom_id res chain seq x y z
N MET A 1 0.66 -2.39 -5.33
CA MET A 1 -0.44 -2.07 -4.38
C MET A 1 0.14 -1.46 -3.10
N ILE A 2 -0.51 -0.46 -2.51
CA ILE A 2 -0.03 0.23 -1.30
C ILE A 2 -1.13 0.17 -0.23
N PHE A 3 -0.89 -0.55 0.87
CA PHE A 3 -1.76 -0.60 2.03
C PHE A 3 -1.47 0.58 2.96
N GLY A 4 -2.46 1.45 3.16
CA GLY A 4 -2.33 2.71 3.88
C GLY A 4 -2.02 3.86 2.93
N ALA A 5 -3.02 4.69 2.67
CA ALA A 5 -2.92 5.94 1.92
C ALA A 5 -2.58 7.12 2.85
N GLY A 6 -1.82 6.91 3.93
CA GLY A 6 -1.39 7.96 4.84
C GLY A 6 -0.27 8.86 4.26
N GLN A 7 0.40 9.62 5.12
CA GLN A 7 1.52 10.49 4.72
C GLN A 7 2.68 9.70 4.09
N ILE A 8 3.06 8.56 4.66
CA ILE A 8 4.13 7.71 4.11
C ILE A 8 3.68 7.05 2.80
N GLY A 9 2.45 6.52 2.77
CA GLY A 9 1.87 5.86 1.60
C GLY A 9 1.76 6.79 0.39
N ARG A 10 1.12 7.95 0.54
CA ARG A 10 0.96 8.92 -0.57
C ARG A 10 2.23 9.75 -0.83
N GLY A 11 2.95 10.11 0.22
CA GLY A 11 4.10 11.00 0.13
C GLY A 11 5.35 10.30 -0.38
N PHE A 12 5.87 9.33 0.36
CA PHE A 12 7.15 8.70 0.04
C PHE A 12 7.00 7.55 -0.96
N ILE A 13 6.12 6.59 -0.63
CA ILE A 13 5.94 5.38 -1.45
C ILE A 13 5.26 5.74 -2.77
N GLY A 14 4.20 6.55 -2.72
CA GLY A 14 3.49 7.04 -3.89
C GLY A 14 4.40 7.78 -4.86
N ASP A 15 5.27 8.66 -4.36
CA ASP A 15 6.25 9.38 -5.19
C ASP A 15 7.22 8.44 -5.91
N ILE A 16 7.88 7.54 -5.17
CA ILE A 16 8.89 6.63 -5.74
C ILE A 16 8.25 5.69 -6.77
N CYS A 17 7.09 5.11 -6.46
CA CYS A 17 6.42 4.18 -7.35
C CYS A 17 5.88 4.90 -8.61
N ASN A 18 5.27 6.09 -8.47
CA ASN A 18 4.78 6.86 -9.61
C ASN A 18 5.94 7.33 -10.51
N SER A 19 7.05 7.79 -9.91
CA SER A 19 8.27 8.16 -10.64
C SER A 19 8.90 6.99 -11.40
N SER A 20 8.63 5.77 -10.94
CA SER A 20 9.10 4.53 -11.58
C SER A 20 8.12 4.00 -12.64
N GLY A 21 7.02 4.71 -12.91
CA GLY A 21 6.04 4.36 -13.94
C GLY A 21 5.02 3.30 -13.53
N TYR A 22 4.84 3.02 -12.23
CA TYR A 22 3.82 2.09 -11.75
C TYR A 22 2.45 2.76 -11.65
N HIS A 23 1.41 2.03 -12.06
CA HIS A 23 0.04 2.32 -11.63
C HIS A 23 -0.11 2.02 -10.13
N LEU A 24 -0.68 2.97 -9.38
CA LEU A 24 -0.79 2.84 -7.93
C LEU A 24 -2.20 2.46 -7.50
N VAL A 25 -2.35 1.29 -6.89
CA VAL A 25 -3.59 0.89 -6.21
C VAL A 25 -3.43 1.08 -4.71
N PHE A 26 -4.12 2.05 -4.13
CA PHE A 26 -4.17 2.29 -2.69
C PHE A 26 -5.26 1.46 -2.01
N VAL A 27 -5.00 0.97 -0.81
CA VAL A 27 -6.00 0.33 0.05
C VAL A 27 -6.03 1.07 1.39
N ASP A 28 -7.18 1.58 1.80
CA ASP A 28 -7.33 2.32 3.07
C ASP A 28 -8.67 2.04 3.75
N VAL A 29 -8.74 2.31 5.06
CA VAL A 29 -9.95 2.18 5.89
C VAL A 29 -10.76 3.47 5.97
N VAL A 30 -10.18 4.60 5.56
CA VAL A 30 -10.86 5.90 5.56
C VAL A 30 -11.58 6.09 4.24
N GLU A 31 -12.90 5.89 4.24
CA GLU A 31 -13.78 5.97 3.07
C GLU A 31 -13.62 7.31 2.32
N GLU A 32 -13.53 8.43 3.04
CA GLU A 32 -13.38 9.75 2.42
C GLU A 32 -12.07 9.87 1.61
N VAL A 33 -11.00 9.21 2.06
CA VAL A 33 -9.72 9.19 1.34
C VAL A 33 -9.85 8.35 0.06
N VAL A 34 -10.50 7.19 0.15
CA VAL A 34 -10.71 6.29 -1.00
C VAL A 34 -11.59 6.96 -2.06
N GLN A 35 -12.70 7.57 -1.66
CA GLN A 35 -13.58 8.30 -2.58
C GLN A 35 -12.82 9.42 -3.28
N LEU A 36 -12.10 10.25 -2.51
CA LEU A 36 -11.40 11.39 -3.07
C LEU A 36 -10.27 11.01 -4.03
N LEU A 37 -9.51 9.95 -3.73
CA LEU A 37 -8.46 9.46 -4.63
C LEU A 37 -9.04 8.95 -5.95
N ASN A 38 -10.15 8.21 -5.90
CA ASN A 38 -10.84 7.72 -7.09
C ASN A 38 -11.48 8.86 -7.91
N GLU A 39 -12.11 9.84 -7.25
CA GLU A 39 -12.73 10.98 -7.91
C GLU A 39 -11.73 11.87 -8.63
N LYS A 40 -10.57 12.12 -8.01
CA LYS A 40 -9.55 13.03 -8.57
C LYS A 40 -8.61 12.33 -9.54
N GLY A 41 -8.32 11.04 -9.32
CA GLY A 41 -7.32 10.28 -10.10
C GLY A 41 -5.89 10.82 -9.99
N ALA A 42 -5.66 11.79 -9.11
CA ALA A 42 -4.38 12.44 -8.87
C ALA A 42 -4.36 13.19 -7.53
N TYR A 43 -3.17 13.42 -6.97
CA TYR A 43 -2.99 14.31 -5.81
C TYR A 43 -1.62 15.00 -5.83
N PRO A 44 -1.50 16.22 -5.28
CA PRO A 44 -0.22 16.89 -5.14
C PRO A 44 0.55 16.39 -3.90
N ILE A 45 1.88 16.37 -4.02
CA ILE A 45 2.83 16.30 -2.92
C ILE A 45 3.75 17.51 -2.97
N TRP A 46 4.32 17.86 -1.83
CA TRP A 46 5.24 18.99 -1.70
C TRP A 46 6.59 18.50 -1.19
N LEU A 47 7.62 18.64 -2.02
CA LEU A 47 8.99 18.34 -1.66
C LEU A 47 9.62 19.62 -1.12
N LEU A 48 10.09 19.55 0.13
CA LEU A 48 10.74 20.67 0.81
C LEU A 48 12.24 20.39 0.90
N GLY A 49 13.04 21.28 0.33
CA GLY A 49 14.49 21.20 0.35
C GLY A 49 15.13 22.56 0.59
N ASN A 50 16.47 22.59 0.66
CA ASN A 50 17.23 23.83 0.84
C ASN A 50 16.98 24.83 -0.30
N GLU A 51 16.65 24.34 -1.50
CA GLU A 51 16.39 25.13 -2.71
C GLU A 51 14.94 25.65 -2.77
N GLY A 52 14.11 25.31 -1.79
CA GLY A 52 12.72 25.78 -1.68
C GLY A 52 11.71 24.65 -1.69
N LYS A 53 10.53 24.95 -2.25
CA LYS A 53 9.36 24.08 -2.25
C LYS A 53 8.99 23.72 -3.68
N GLU A 54 9.00 22.43 -3.99
CA GLU A 54 8.59 21.89 -5.29
C GLU A 54 7.23 21.19 -5.14
N GLU A 55 6.32 21.45 -6.08
CA GLU A 55 5.07 20.70 -6.21
C GLU A 55 5.28 19.56 -7.20
N LYS A 56 4.84 18.36 -6.83
CA LYS A 56 4.78 17.22 -7.72
C LYS A 56 3.39 16.61 -7.70
N ILE A 57 2.86 16.30 -8.87
CA ILE A 57 1.54 15.68 -9.02
C ILE A 57 1.71 14.18 -9.21
N ILE A 58 1.11 13.40 -8.34
CA ILE A 58 1.02 11.95 -8.48
C ILE A 58 -0.27 11.64 -9.24
N THR A 59 -0.16 10.91 -10.35
CA THR A 59 -1.27 10.52 -11.24
C THR A 59 -1.30 9.02 -11.44
N ASP A 60 -2.21 8.51 -12.28
CA ASP A 60 -2.32 7.08 -12.59
C ASP A 60 -2.50 6.22 -11.33
N ILE A 61 -3.55 6.57 -10.58
CA ILE A 61 -3.89 5.94 -9.30
C ILE A 61 -5.32 5.42 -9.30
N SER A 62 -5.56 4.45 -8.44
CA SER A 62 -6.87 3.99 -8.02
C SER A 62 -6.83 3.68 -6.52
N SER A 63 -8.00 3.56 -5.90
CA SER A 63 -8.11 3.17 -4.50
C SER A 63 -9.29 2.26 -4.22
N ILE A 64 -9.11 1.38 -3.24
CA ILE A 64 -10.07 0.38 -2.82
C ILE A 64 -10.27 0.51 -1.31
N HIS A 65 -11.52 0.45 -0.84
CA HIS A 65 -11.77 0.47 0.59
C HIS A 65 -11.42 -0.89 1.21
N PHE A 66 -10.84 -0.89 2.42
CA PHE A 66 -10.34 -2.08 3.10
C PHE A 66 -11.38 -3.20 3.28
N SER A 67 -12.67 -2.84 3.37
CA SER A 67 -13.76 -3.82 3.47
C SER A 67 -14.09 -4.54 2.15
N GLU A 68 -13.62 -4.03 1.01
CA GLU A 68 -13.86 -4.61 -0.32
C GLU A 68 -12.88 -5.75 -0.61
N THR A 69 -12.84 -6.74 0.29
CA THR A 69 -11.84 -7.83 0.32
C THR A 69 -11.72 -8.55 -1.02
N LYS A 70 -12.83 -8.80 -1.71
CA LYS A 70 -12.83 -9.42 -3.03
C LYS A 70 -12.09 -8.57 -4.07
N LYS A 71 -12.28 -7.26 -4.11
CA LYS A 71 -11.58 -6.37 -5.05
C LYS A 71 -10.09 -6.32 -4.75
N ILE A 72 -9.73 -6.26 -3.47
CA ILE A 72 -8.31 -6.29 -3.04
C ILE A 72 -7.67 -7.60 -3.50
N SER A 73 -8.36 -8.72 -3.29
CA SER A 73 -7.93 -10.06 -3.70
C SER A 73 -7.80 -10.19 -5.23
N ASP A 74 -8.77 -9.65 -5.99
CA ASP A 74 -8.72 -9.60 -7.45
C ASP A 74 -7.49 -8.82 -7.94
N VAL A 75 -7.19 -7.66 -7.35
CA VAL A 75 -5.98 -6.90 -7.72
C VAL A 75 -4.70 -7.60 -7.24
N LEU A 76 -4.75 -8.28 -6.09
CA LEU A 76 -3.61 -9.03 -5.57
C LEU A 76 -3.14 -10.11 -6.54
N THR A 77 -4.01 -10.72 -7.35
CA THR A 77 -3.58 -11.71 -8.35
C THR A 77 -2.81 -11.08 -9.51
N GLU A 78 -3.08 -9.81 -9.83
CA GLU A 78 -2.48 -9.08 -10.95
C GLU A 78 -1.17 -8.38 -10.59
N VAL A 79 -0.94 -8.04 -9.31
CA VAL A 79 0.25 -7.29 -8.89
C VAL A 79 1.40 -8.19 -8.44
N GLU A 80 2.62 -7.71 -8.64
CA GLU A 80 3.85 -8.38 -8.24
C GLU A 80 4.48 -7.79 -6.97
N ILE A 81 4.10 -6.55 -6.62
CA ILE A 81 4.64 -5.83 -5.48
C ILE A 81 3.57 -5.10 -4.66
N GLY A 82 3.68 -5.24 -3.34
CA GLY A 82 2.89 -4.60 -2.31
C GLY A 82 3.76 -3.77 -1.37
N PHE A 83 3.21 -2.70 -0.82
CA PHE A 83 3.84 -1.90 0.24
C PHE A 83 2.89 -1.76 1.42
N THR A 84 3.40 -1.75 2.65
CA THR A 84 2.58 -1.47 3.86
C THR A 84 3.02 -0.19 4.54
N ALA A 85 2.07 0.70 4.82
CA ALA A 85 2.24 1.93 5.58
C ALA A 85 0.96 2.24 6.41
N VAL A 86 0.51 1.26 7.19
CA VAL A 86 -0.72 1.25 7.99
C VAL A 86 -0.49 1.52 9.48
N GLY A 87 0.77 1.55 9.92
CA GLY A 87 1.16 1.64 11.33
C GLY A 87 1.33 0.25 11.96
N ALA A 88 2.36 0.09 12.79
CA ALA A 88 2.75 -1.18 13.41
C ALA A 88 1.59 -1.94 14.09
N ASN A 89 0.67 -1.21 14.74
CA ASN A 89 -0.48 -1.80 15.43
C ASN A 89 -1.51 -2.42 14.48
N ASN A 90 -1.55 -1.97 13.23
CA ASN A 90 -2.53 -2.39 12.23
C ASN A 90 -1.96 -3.46 11.27
N LEU A 91 -0.65 -3.72 11.30
CA LEU A 91 0.02 -4.63 10.36
C LEU A 91 -0.63 -6.03 10.34
N LYS A 92 -1.01 -6.56 11.51
CA LYS A 92 -1.66 -7.87 11.62
C LYS A 92 -3.03 -7.93 10.94
N ALA A 93 -3.74 -6.80 10.84
CA ALA A 93 -5.04 -6.75 10.18
C ALA A 93 -4.94 -7.00 8.67
N LEU A 94 -3.76 -6.81 8.07
CA LEU A 94 -3.53 -7.12 6.65
C LEU A 94 -3.44 -8.63 6.37
N ALA A 95 -3.13 -9.45 7.38
CA ALA A 95 -2.81 -10.86 7.17
C ALA A 95 -3.94 -11.66 6.49
N PRO A 96 -5.22 -11.55 6.88
CA PRO A 96 -6.31 -12.26 6.20
C PRO A 96 -6.46 -11.85 4.73
N LEU A 97 -6.31 -10.56 4.42
CA LEU A 97 -6.40 -10.04 3.05
C LEU A 97 -5.26 -10.53 2.17
N LEU A 98 -4.03 -10.44 2.69
CA LEU A 98 -2.85 -10.92 1.98
C LEU A 98 -2.94 -12.43 1.74
N ALA A 99 -3.35 -13.19 2.76
CA ALA A 99 -3.53 -14.63 2.64
C ALA A 99 -4.58 -15.01 1.59
N ASP A 100 -5.70 -14.30 1.51
CA ASP A 100 -6.73 -14.54 0.48
C ASP A 100 -6.17 -14.36 -0.94
N GLY A 101 -5.47 -13.25 -1.19
CA GLY A 101 -4.82 -13.01 -2.48
C GLY A 101 -3.69 -14.02 -2.79
N ILE A 102 -2.91 -14.41 -1.78
CA ILE A 102 -1.84 -15.43 -1.92
C ILE A 102 -2.44 -16.80 -2.24
N ASN A 103 -3.54 -17.19 -1.58
CA ASN A 103 -4.26 -18.43 -1.86
C ASN A 103 -4.69 -18.48 -3.33
N ARG A 104 -5.31 -17.39 -3.82
CA ARG A 104 -5.74 -17.32 -5.22
C ARG A 104 -4.58 -17.29 -6.20
N LYS A 105 -3.51 -16.54 -5.93
CA LYS A 105 -2.29 -16.60 -6.78
C LYS A 105 -1.74 -18.01 -6.86
N ALA A 106 -1.69 -18.75 -5.75
CA ALA A 106 -1.17 -20.11 -5.72
C ALA A 106 -2.03 -21.09 -6.53
N GLU A 107 -3.35 -20.86 -6.60
CA GLU A 107 -4.30 -21.67 -7.37
C GLU A 107 -4.31 -21.28 -8.86
N GLU A 108 -4.46 -20.00 -9.17
CA GLU A 108 -4.67 -19.47 -10.52
C GLU A 108 -3.34 -19.29 -11.29
N LEU A 109 -2.27 -18.89 -10.59
CA LEU A 109 -0.99 -18.45 -11.18
C LEU A 109 0.22 -19.00 -10.42
N PRO A 110 0.41 -20.33 -10.33
CA PRO A 110 1.42 -20.96 -9.46
C PRO A 110 2.89 -20.61 -9.81
N GLN A 111 3.15 -20.06 -11.00
CA GLN A 111 4.48 -19.61 -11.42
C GLN A 111 4.73 -18.12 -11.16
N SER A 112 3.72 -17.37 -10.72
CA SER A 112 3.86 -15.95 -10.36
C SER A 112 4.62 -15.77 -9.05
N PHE A 113 4.86 -14.51 -8.69
CA PHE A 113 5.42 -14.12 -7.40
C PHE A 113 4.67 -12.92 -6.83
N PHE A 114 4.91 -12.63 -5.56
CA PHE A 114 4.42 -11.43 -4.92
C PHE A 114 5.37 -10.99 -3.81
N ASN A 115 5.85 -9.75 -3.84
CA ASN A 115 6.74 -9.22 -2.82
C ASN A 115 6.05 -8.13 -2.03
N VAL A 116 6.15 -8.17 -0.70
CA VAL A 116 5.64 -7.13 0.19
C VAL A 116 6.81 -6.42 0.86
N VAL A 117 6.93 -5.13 0.59
CA VAL A 117 7.87 -4.24 1.29
C VAL A 117 7.15 -3.64 2.49
N ILE A 118 7.61 -4.00 3.68
CA ILE A 118 6.98 -3.61 4.94
C ILE A 118 7.62 -2.30 5.40
N CYS A 119 6.91 -1.19 5.28
CA CYS A 119 7.39 0.14 5.64
C CYS A 119 6.84 0.58 7.01
N GLU A 120 6.86 -0.33 7.98
CA GLU A 120 6.40 -0.09 9.34
C GLU A 120 7.57 0.13 10.28
N ASN A 121 7.40 1.03 11.25
CA ASN A 121 8.35 1.20 12.35
C ASN A 121 8.17 0.08 13.39
N LEU A 122 8.43 -1.17 12.98
CA LEU A 122 8.33 -2.36 13.80
C LEU A 122 9.49 -3.31 13.47
N LEU A 123 10.34 -3.56 14.45
CA LEU A 123 11.42 -4.54 14.35
C LEU A 123 10.83 -5.96 14.26
N GLY A 124 11.31 -6.79 13.33
CA GLY A 124 10.76 -8.13 13.12
C GLY A 124 9.36 -8.13 12.51
N SER A 125 8.98 -7.05 11.81
CA SER A 125 7.67 -6.91 11.17
C SER A 125 7.41 -7.98 10.11
N SER A 126 8.44 -8.46 9.40
CA SER A 126 8.31 -9.57 8.46
C SER A 126 7.91 -10.87 9.14
N GLU A 127 8.54 -11.19 10.27
CA GLU A 127 8.26 -12.40 11.04
C GLU A 127 6.88 -12.34 11.69
N VAL A 128 6.50 -11.17 12.21
CA VAL A 128 5.15 -10.94 12.74
C VAL A 128 4.10 -11.14 11.64
N LEU A 129 4.29 -10.51 10.48
CA LEU A 129 3.34 -10.61 9.38
C LEU A 129 3.29 -12.03 8.81
N ARG A 130 4.45 -12.69 8.64
CA ARG A 130 4.58 -14.09 8.20
C ARG A 130 3.72 -15.02 9.06
N LYS A 131 3.94 -14.99 10.38
CA LYS A 131 3.21 -15.84 11.33
C LYS A 131 1.70 -15.62 11.27
N GLU A 132 1.27 -14.37 11.08
CA GLU A 132 -0.17 -14.09 10.97
C GLU A 132 -0.74 -14.55 9.63
N ILE A 133 -0.04 -14.37 8.51
CA ILE A 133 -0.49 -14.83 7.18
C ILE A 133 -0.63 -16.35 7.14
N GLU A 134 0.36 -17.09 7.67
CA GLU A 134 0.40 -18.55 7.64
C GLU A 134 -0.85 -19.21 8.27
N ARG A 135 -1.52 -18.52 9.20
CA ARG A 135 -2.74 -19.00 9.85
C ARG A 135 -3.94 -19.11 8.90
N TYR A 136 -3.88 -18.45 7.74
CA TYR A 136 -4.97 -18.36 6.77
C TYR A 136 -4.64 -19.01 5.43
N LEU A 137 -3.45 -19.61 5.28
CA LEU A 137 -3.03 -20.24 4.03
C LEU A 137 -3.55 -21.69 3.91
N SER A 138 -3.97 -22.05 2.70
CA SER A 138 -4.15 -23.44 2.31
C SER A 138 -2.80 -24.16 2.19
N PRO A 139 -2.76 -25.52 2.19
CA PRO A 139 -1.50 -26.26 2.04
C PRO A 139 -0.75 -25.94 0.74
N GLN A 140 -1.47 -25.77 -0.37
CA GLN A 140 -0.88 -25.37 -1.65
C GLN A 140 -0.29 -23.96 -1.58
N ALA A 141 -1.03 -23.02 -1.00
CA ALA A 141 -0.57 -21.65 -0.84
C ALA A 141 0.59 -21.52 0.15
N ALA A 142 0.72 -22.42 1.13
CA ALA A 142 1.86 -22.43 2.05
C ALA A 142 3.18 -22.73 1.32
N SER A 143 3.20 -23.67 0.37
CA SER A 143 4.39 -23.93 -0.47
C SER A 143 4.69 -22.71 -1.37
N PHE A 144 3.67 -22.17 -2.05
CA PHE A 144 3.82 -20.95 -2.85
C PHE A 144 4.35 -19.78 -2.02
N PHE A 145 3.80 -19.56 -0.83
CA PHE A 145 4.20 -18.47 0.07
C PHE A 145 5.67 -18.58 0.49
N ASN A 146 6.17 -19.79 0.73
CA ASN A 146 7.56 -20.00 1.10
C ASN A 146 8.55 -19.84 -0.06
N GLU A 147 8.12 -20.12 -1.30
CA GLU A 147 9.00 -20.17 -2.47
C GLU A 147 8.90 -18.94 -3.38
N ARG A 148 7.78 -18.21 -3.32
CA ARG A 148 7.40 -17.17 -4.30
C ARG A 148 6.92 -15.88 -3.66
N VAL A 149 6.76 -15.82 -2.33
CA VAL A 149 6.36 -14.61 -1.62
C VAL A 149 7.50 -14.06 -0.77
N GLY A 150 7.99 -12.88 -1.13
CA GLY A 150 9.00 -12.14 -0.37
C GLY A 150 8.35 -11.21 0.64
N LEU A 151 8.76 -11.29 1.91
CA LEU A 151 8.42 -10.28 2.93
C LEU A 151 9.70 -9.54 3.29
N VAL A 152 9.81 -8.29 2.84
CA VAL A 152 11.03 -7.48 2.97
C VAL A 152 10.81 -6.41 4.02
N GLU A 153 11.57 -6.47 5.11
CA GLU A 153 11.58 -5.39 6.09
C GLU A 153 12.30 -4.16 5.53
N SER A 154 11.71 -2.99 5.74
CA SER A 154 12.31 -1.73 5.32
C SER A 154 12.20 -0.68 6.42
N VAL A 155 13.21 0.17 6.51
CA VAL A 155 13.16 1.37 7.36
C VAL A 155 12.89 2.55 6.46
N VAL A 156 11.67 3.08 6.54
CA VAL A 156 11.31 4.31 5.84
C VAL A 156 11.32 5.47 6.82
N ARG A 157 12.08 6.50 6.49
CA ARG A 157 12.12 7.76 7.24
C ARG A 157 11.85 8.91 6.28
N SER A 158 10.71 9.56 6.48
CA SER A 158 10.36 10.81 5.81
C SER A 158 9.94 11.84 6.85
N LEU A 159 10.39 13.08 6.70
CA LEU A 159 10.00 14.20 7.55
C LEU A 159 8.84 14.94 6.88
N GLY A 160 7.62 14.53 7.22
CA GLY A 160 6.41 15.27 6.84
C GLY A 160 6.09 16.36 7.85
N THR A 161 5.86 17.59 7.40
CA THR A 161 5.20 18.60 8.23
C THR A 161 3.70 18.37 8.13
N GLY A 162 3.05 18.13 9.28
CA GLY A 162 1.63 17.84 9.35
C GLY A 162 0.80 19.01 8.83
N CYS A 163 0.43 18.95 7.55
CA CYS A 163 -0.51 19.90 6.97
C CYS A 163 -1.90 19.26 6.89
N SER A 164 -2.47 18.98 8.06
CA SER A 164 -3.80 18.38 8.20
C SER A 164 -4.93 19.28 7.67
N MET A 165 -4.64 20.54 7.36
CA MET A 165 -5.65 21.56 7.03
C MET A 165 -5.65 22.02 5.56
N ILE A 166 -4.60 21.73 4.78
CA ILE A 166 -4.54 22.17 3.37
C ILE A 166 -5.09 21.12 2.39
N LEU A 167 -5.12 19.83 2.77
CA LEU A 167 -5.84 18.84 1.94
C LEU A 167 -7.34 19.22 1.82
N TYR A 168 -7.96 19.73 2.88
CA TYR A 168 -9.38 20.11 2.83
C TYR A 168 -9.64 21.38 1.99
N SER A 169 -8.72 22.35 1.97
CA SER A 169 -8.91 23.62 1.24
C SER A 169 -8.38 23.63 -0.20
N ARG A 170 -7.54 22.66 -0.60
CA ARG A 170 -7.05 22.55 -1.99
C ARG A 170 -7.67 21.41 -2.79
N LEU A 171 -8.34 20.44 -2.17
CA LEU A 171 -9.09 19.39 -2.89
C LEU A 171 -10.55 19.81 -3.16
N VAL A 172 -11.11 20.65 -2.31
CA VAL A 172 -12.34 21.40 -2.55
C VAL A 172 -11.90 22.74 -3.12
N GLY A 173 -12.08 22.96 -4.41
CA GLY A 173 -11.70 24.21 -5.06
C GLY A 173 -12.54 25.37 -4.56
N THR A 174 -12.16 25.99 -3.46
CA THR A 174 -12.66 27.32 -3.08
C THR A 174 -11.55 28.33 -3.35
N CYS A 175 -11.83 29.19 -4.33
CA CYS A 175 -11.14 30.45 -4.57
C CYS A 175 -11.09 31.33 -3.32
#